data_AF-A0A0K8RJB7-F1
#
_entry.id   AF-A0A0K8RJB7-F1
#
_cell.length_a   1.000
_cell.length_b   1.000
_cell.length_c   1.000
_cell.angle_alpha   90.00
_cell.angle_beta   90.00
_cell.angle_gamma   90.00
#
_symmetry.space_group_name_H-M   'P 1'
#
loop_
_entity.id
_entity.type
_entity.pdbx_description
1 polymer ?
#
loop_
_entity_poly.entity_id
_entity_poly.type
_entity_poly.pdbx_seq_one_letter_code
_entity_poly.pdbx_strand_id
1 'polypeptide(L)'
;MNAPKLQELLLLLLSVSVSAAGESATAQKQAECSGQEIEETLYVGVYIFTDSVFRACSSYKGDVLEDYLKAFVGGVAMRFWGLRSPAVKVVFHGSRPLTDQEERDIVGNGRDERHSPVKGADAVKKLLSIEVDGETVYGKNIFYYLLTGRNITEEATKAIINTEATIPGGDSDYDEYSDETSTEKKRTVDARSNPTKEKFRSVGGLSQYGTICTASVGIGYDNGRNFSGVEVAAQQVANILGPVYHGNISTRICDDYQDAETEFHNSECYMRKNYGQKDEDKYECLKDALEKSESEIKNPQRFFDKHKGWSPCGQSFPGTEECKSEETAQASSPECHLSCCPQAKALRLFIKTPYDVIPAPDGKNCRSQKVCVAGDCVTAEATTKNK
;
A
#
# COMPACT_ATOMS: atom_id res chain seq x y z
N MET A 1 -52.87 -35.47 17.25
CA MET A 1 -52.21 -35.94 18.48
C MET A 1 -51.92 -37.43 18.34
N ASN A 2 -50.68 -37.80 18.67
CA ASN A 2 -50.15 -39.12 19.00
C ASN A 2 -49.89 -40.15 17.87
N ALA A 3 -48.60 -40.26 17.52
CA ALA A 3 -47.88 -41.50 17.20
C ALA A 3 -47.86 -42.46 18.43
N PRO A 4 -47.35 -43.72 18.43
CA PRO A 4 -46.21 -44.20 17.62
C PRO A 4 -46.13 -45.72 17.28
N LYS A 5 -45.00 -46.10 16.65
CA LYS A 5 -44.13 -47.29 16.89
C LYS A 5 -43.99 -48.37 15.79
N LEU A 6 -42.69 -48.66 15.57
CA LEU A 6 -42.06 -49.95 15.27
C LEU A 6 -42.29 -50.56 13.88
N GLN A 7 -41.40 -50.24 12.95
CA GLN A 7 -40.91 -51.20 11.96
C GLN A 7 -39.60 -50.64 11.40
N GLU A 8 -38.51 -51.39 11.60
CA GLU A 8 -37.33 -51.51 10.73
C GLU A 8 -36.33 -52.37 11.49
N LEU A 9 -36.71 -53.64 11.52
CA LEU A 9 -35.94 -54.81 11.87
C LEU A 9 -35.37 -55.33 10.54
N LEU A 10 -34.09 -55.13 10.25
CA LEU A 10 -33.34 -56.01 9.34
C LEU A 10 -31.82 -55.83 9.48
N LEU A 11 -31.30 -56.32 10.60
CA LEU A 11 -29.92 -56.77 10.73
C LEU A 11 -29.95 -58.30 10.71
N LEU A 12 -28.95 -58.90 10.04
CA LEU A 12 -28.49 -60.30 10.11
C LEU A 12 -29.13 -61.31 9.15
N LEU A 13 -28.33 -61.73 8.17
CA LEU A 13 -28.17 -63.05 7.50
C LEU A 13 -27.22 -62.76 6.31
N LEU A 14 -25.99 -63.27 6.12
CA LEU A 14 -25.37 -64.56 6.42
C LEU A 14 -23.82 -64.50 6.41
N SER A 15 -23.27 -65.35 7.28
CA SER A 15 -21.94 -65.98 7.49
C SER A 15 -20.92 -66.26 6.35
N VAL A 16 -19.61 -66.20 6.75
CA VAL A 16 -18.44 -67.12 6.43
C VAL A 16 -17.75 -66.92 5.05
N SER A 17 -16.42 -66.79 4.85
CA SER A 17 -15.24 -67.56 5.36
C SER A 17 -13.88 -66.84 5.14
N VAL A 18 -12.84 -67.42 5.74
CA VAL A 18 -11.41 -67.06 5.87
C VAL A 18 -10.54 -67.22 4.60
N SER A 19 -9.54 -66.33 4.50
CA SER A 19 -8.26 -66.24 3.74
C SER A 19 -7.87 -67.25 2.64
N ALA A 20 -7.52 -66.71 1.46
CA ALA A 20 -6.41 -67.19 0.61
C ALA A 20 -5.94 -66.05 -0.33
N ALA A 21 -4.62 -65.94 -0.51
CA ALA A 21 -3.94 -64.96 -1.34
C ALA A 21 -4.18 -65.19 -2.85
N GLY A 22 -4.32 -64.09 -3.60
CA GLY A 22 -4.36 -64.07 -5.06
C GLY A 22 -4.65 -62.64 -5.56
N GLU A 23 -3.73 -62.10 -6.34
CA GLU A 23 -3.73 -60.74 -6.89
C GLU A 23 -5.03 -60.34 -7.62
N SER A 24 -5.52 -59.12 -7.37
CA SER A 24 -5.74 -58.09 -8.39
C SER A 24 -6.65 -56.96 -7.86
N ALA A 25 -6.11 -55.74 -7.93
CA ALA A 25 -6.75 -54.43 -8.07
C ALA A 25 -8.26 -54.31 -7.74
N THR A 26 -8.58 -53.57 -6.67
CA THR A 26 -9.43 -52.35 -6.67
C THR A 26 -9.87 -52.01 -5.24
N ALA A 27 -8.97 -51.43 -4.46
CA ALA A 27 -9.30 -50.78 -3.18
C ALA A 27 -8.46 -49.50 -3.01
N GLN A 28 -8.53 -48.63 -4.02
CA GLN A 28 -8.05 -47.26 -3.97
C GLN A 28 -8.99 -46.43 -4.83
N LYS A 29 -10.14 -46.03 -4.29
CA LYS A 29 -10.98 -44.95 -4.86
C LYS A 29 -12.12 -44.56 -3.93
N GLN A 30 -11.79 -44.08 -2.72
CA GLN A 30 -12.72 -43.23 -1.95
C GLN A 30 -12.07 -42.54 -0.73
N ALA A 31 -10.84 -42.06 -0.89
CA ALA A 31 -10.18 -41.18 0.09
C ALA A 31 -9.54 -39.95 -0.58
N GLU A 32 -10.09 -39.50 -1.70
CA GLU A 32 -9.47 -38.47 -2.56
C GLU A 32 -10.49 -37.41 -3.05
N CYS A 33 -11.47 -37.06 -2.20
CA CYS A 33 -12.45 -36.00 -2.50
C CYS A 33 -12.71 -35.06 -1.30
N SER A 34 -11.69 -34.82 -0.49
CA SER A 34 -11.63 -33.63 0.36
C SER A 34 -10.25 -33.04 0.19
N GLY A 35 -10.03 -32.42 -0.98
CA GLY A 35 -8.94 -31.47 -1.13
C GLY A 35 -9.20 -30.36 -0.12
N GLN A 36 -8.54 -30.45 1.02
CA GLN A 36 -8.38 -29.32 1.90
C GLN A 36 -7.50 -28.37 1.09
N GLU A 37 -8.12 -27.39 0.40
CA GLU A 37 -7.39 -26.28 -0.21
C GLU A 37 -6.51 -25.73 0.90
N ILE A 38 -5.20 -25.95 0.77
CA ILE A 38 -4.24 -25.26 1.60
C ILE A 38 -4.45 -23.80 1.21
N GLU A 39 -5.04 -22.99 2.08
CA GLU A 39 -5.17 -21.54 1.88
C GLU A 39 -3.76 -21.00 1.65
N GLU A 40 -3.37 -20.83 0.39
CA GLU A 40 -2.07 -20.28 0.01
C GLU A 40 -1.96 -18.89 0.66
N THR A 41 -0.87 -18.69 1.39
CA THR A 41 -0.62 -17.43 2.10
C THR A 41 0.61 -16.77 1.48
N LEU A 42 0.46 -15.56 0.99
CA LEU A 42 1.54 -14.71 0.51
C LEU A 42 2.05 -13.83 1.66
N TYR A 43 3.36 -13.82 1.87
CA TYR A 43 4.01 -12.98 2.87
C TYR A 43 4.67 -11.78 2.20
N VAL A 44 4.39 -10.57 2.69
CA VAL A 44 4.98 -9.32 2.20
C VAL A 44 5.55 -8.53 3.37
N GLY A 45 6.86 -8.32 3.34
CA GLY A 45 7.54 -7.42 4.27
C GLY A 45 7.50 -6.00 3.77
N VAL A 46 7.34 -5.02 4.66
CA VAL A 46 7.44 -3.61 4.30
C VAL A 46 8.62 -3.00 5.04
N TYR A 47 9.62 -2.54 4.29
CA TYR A 47 10.75 -1.79 4.80
C TYR A 47 10.57 -0.31 4.46
N ILE A 48 10.53 0.56 5.48
CA ILE A 48 10.20 1.96 5.28
C ILE A 48 11.44 2.85 5.25
N PHE A 49 11.60 3.59 4.15
CA PHE A 49 12.44 4.77 4.10
C PHE A 49 11.64 6.02 4.47
N THR A 50 12.28 6.98 5.13
CA THR A 50 11.69 8.30 5.38
C THR A 50 12.58 9.40 4.82
N ASP A 51 11.99 10.47 4.30
CA ASP A 51 12.72 11.70 3.97
C ASP A 51 12.69 12.73 5.12
N SER A 52 13.47 13.80 5.00
CA SER A 52 13.55 14.83 6.06
C SER A 52 12.25 15.59 6.22
N VAL A 53 11.45 15.76 5.16
CA VAL A 53 10.18 16.50 5.20
C VAL A 53 9.13 15.71 6.00
N PHE A 54 8.96 14.42 5.73
CA PHE A 54 8.13 13.53 6.52
C PHE A 54 8.52 13.58 7.99
N ARG A 55 9.83 13.44 8.28
CA ARG A 55 10.33 13.46 9.66
C ARG A 55 10.11 14.81 10.34
N ALA A 56 10.20 15.92 9.60
CA ALA A 56 9.97 17.26 10.13
C ALA A 56 8.47 17.52 10.39
N CYS A 57 7.59 17.03 9.50
CA CYS A 57 6.14 17.16 9.62
C CYS A 57 5.55 16.25 10.71
N SER A 58 6.18 15.11 10.94
CA SER A 58 5.77 14.16 11.96
C SER A 58 5.92 14.73 13.37
N SER A 59 4.87 14.57 14.17
CA SER A 59 4.88 14.88 15.60
C SER A 59 5.77 13.93 16.42
N TYR A 60 6.21 12.82 15.80
CA TYR A 60 6.86 11.69 16.48
C TYR A 60 8.37 11.69 16.23
N LYS A 61 9.15 11.22 17.22
CA LYS A 61 10.62 11.14 17.18
C LYS A 61 11.09 9.89 17.93
N GLY A 62 12.29 9.41 17.60
CA GLY A 62 12.89 8.22 18.23
C GLY A 62 11.94 7.03 18.19
N ASP A 63 11.84 6.31 19.31
CA ASP A 63 11.02 5.11 19.46
C ASP A 63 9.52 5.35 19.14
N VAL A 64 9.01 6.56 19.38
CA VAL A 64 7.61 6.90 19.04
C VAL A 64 7.40 6.93 17.54
N LEU A 65 8.39 7.39 16.78
CA LEU A 65 8.33 7.34 15.31
C LEU A 65 8.41 5.89 14.81
N GLU A 66 9.25 5.06 15.41
CA GLU A 66 9.31 3.63 15.05
C GLU A 66 7.98 2.92 15.34
N ASP A 67 7.37 3.19 16.50
CA ASP A 67 6.04 2.71 16.86
C ASP A 67 4.97 3.18 15.85
N TYR A 68 5.06 4.42 15.37
CA TYR A 68 4.18 4.93 14.32
C TYR A 68 4.37 4.14 13.02
N LEU A 69 5.59 3.88 12.59
CA LEU A 69 5.86 3.11 11.37
C LEU A 69 5.38 1.65 11.47
N LYS A 70 5.53 1.02 12.63
CA LYS A 70 4.95 -0.32 12.90
C LYS A 70 3.43 -0.31 12.82
N ALA A 71 2.79 0.68 13.46
CA ALA A 71 1.34 0.84 13.42
C ALA A 71 0.83 1.20 12.01
N PHE A 72 1.60 1.96 11.24
CA PHE A 72 1.31 2.28 9.84
C PHE A 72 1.23 1.00 9.00
N VAL A 73 2.25 0.13 9.06
CA VAL A 73 2.22 -1.16 8.35
C VAL A 73 1.13 -2.08 8.89
N GLY A 74 0.85 -2.03 10.20
CA GLY A 74 -0.30 -2.70 10.79
C GLY A 74 -1.62 -2.27 10.16
N GLY A 75 -1.83 -0.96 9.96
CA GLY A 75 -2.99 -0.42 9.24
C GLY A 75 -3.04 -0.88 7.79
N VAL A 76 -1.90 -0.96 7.10
CA VAL A 76 -1.81 -1.52 5.74
C VAL A 76 -2.25 -2.98 5.72
N ALA A 77 -1.74 -3.80 6.65
CA ALA A 77 -2.10 -5.21 6.75
C ALA A 77 -3.61 -5.42 6.94
N MET A 78 -4.28 -4.53 7.66
CA MET A 78 -5.73 -4.59 7.88
C MET A 78 -6.55 -4.42 6.59
N ARG A 79 -5.99 -3.80 5.54
CA ARG A 79 -6.66 -3.69 4.23
C ARG A 79 -6.71 -5.01 3.46
N PHE A 80 -5.87 -5.96 3.82
CA PHE A 80 -5.82 -7.29 3.19
C PHE A 80 -6.61 -8.35 3.98
N TRP A 81 -7.26 -7.96 5.10
CA TRP A 81 -8.09 -8.87 5.87
C TRP A 81 -9.30 -9.37 5.07
N GLY A 82 -9.64 -10.65 5.27
CA GLY A 82 -10.73 -11.31 4.58
C GLY A 82 -10.38 -11.84 3.18
N LEU A 83 -9.16 -11.57 2.68
CA LEU A 83 -8.65 -12.21 1.48
C LEU A 83 -8.23 -13.65 1.80
N ARG A 84 -8.75 -14.63 1.06
CA ARG A 84 -8.56 -16.07 1.34
C ARG A 84 -7.85 -16.85 0.23
N SER A 85 -7.81 -16.30 -0.97
CA SER A 85 -7.34 -17.02 -2.16
C SER A 85 -6.53 -16.09 -3.08
N PRO A 86 -5.23 -15.93 -2.83
CA PRO A 86 -4.51 -16.33 -1.61
C PRO A 86 -4.72 -15.31 -0.48
N ALA A 87 -4.52 -15.73 0.77
CA ALA A 87 -4.42 -14.78 1.89
C ALA A 87 -3.13 -13.96 1.76
N VAL A 88 -3.16 -12.69 2.16
CA VAL A 88 -1.97 -11.81 2.09
C VAL A 88 -1.63 -11.32 3.50
N LYS A 89 -0.44 -11.65 3.97
CA LYS A 89 0.11 -11.20 5.25
C LYS A 89 1.17 -10.14 5.02
N VAL A 90 0.80 -8.89 5.32
CA VAL A 90 1.73 -7.75 5.31
C VAL A 90 2.33 -7.58 6.70
N VAL A 91 3.66 -7.48 6.79
CA VAL A 91 4.39 -7.34 8.06
C VAL A 91 5.42 -6.23 8.00
N PHE A 92 5.66 -5.56 9.12
CA PHE A 92 6.73 -4.57 9.23
C PHE A 92 8.09 -5.28 9.24
N HIS A 93 8.94 -4.98 8.27
CA HIS A 93 10.27 -5.60 8.14
C HIS A 93 11.40 -4.76 8.75
N GLY A 94 11.26 -3.43 8.72
CA GLY A 94 12.26 -2.50 9.25
C GLY A 94 12.05 -1.08 8.74
N SER A 95 12.89 -0.15 9.20
CA SER A 95 12.89 1.22 8.71
C SER A 95 14.22 1.92 8.93
N ARG A 96 14.55 2.89 8.09
CA ARG A 96 15.61 3.88 8.35
C ARG A 96 15.32 5.21 7.65
N PRO A 97 15.89 6.33 8.10
CA PRO A 97 15.94 7.54 7.29
C PRO A 97 16.77 7.32 6.02
N LEU A 98 16.42 8.03 4.94
CA LEU A 98 17.36 8.26 3.84
C LEU A 98 18.59 9.02 4.35
N THR A 99 19.75 8.67 3.83
CA THR A 99 20.98 9.46 3.99
C THR A 99 20.87 10.78 3.22
N ASP A 100 21.69 11.76 3.56
CA ASP A 100 21.68 13.05 2.86
C ASP A 100 21.94 12.92 1.34
N GLN A 101 22.73 11.92 0.94
CA GLN A 101 23.00 11.66 -0.48
C GLN A 101 21.79 11.00 -1.15
N GLU A 102 21.23 9.95 -0.56
CA GLU A 102 20.01 9.32 -1.06
C GLU A 102 18.86 10.33 -1.15
N GLU A 103 18.72 11.23 -0.17
CA GLU A 103 17.68 12.25 -0.18
C GLU A 103 17.89 13.28 -1.30
N ARG A 104 19.14 13.73 -1.53
CA ARG A 104 19.47 14.58 -2.70
C ARG A 104 19.11 13.89 -4.02
N ASP A 105 19.43 12.61 -4.12
CA ASP A 105 19.27 11.88 -5.37
C ASP A 105 17.80 11.56 -5.63
N ILE A 106 17.07 11.04 -4.65
CA ILE A 106 15.71 10.50 -4.81
C ILE A 106 14.65 11.61 -4.73
N VAL A 107 14.79 12.51 -3.76
CA VAL A 107 13.75 13.48 -3.40
C VAL A 107 14.04 14.87 -3.99
N GLY A 108 15.30 15.18 -4.29
CA GLY A 108 15.74 16.51 -4.75
C GLY A 108 15.94 17.48 -3.57
N ASN A 109 16.89 18.42 -3.70
CA ASN A 109 17.40 19.21 -2.58
C ASN A 109 17.81 20.65 -2.95
N GLY A 110 17.18 21.25 -3.96
CA GLY A 110 17.28 22.69 -4.19
C GLY A 110 16.59 23.50 -3.08
N ARG A 111 17.15 24.66 -2.70
CA ARG A 111 16.48 25.60 -1.77
C ARG A 111 15.10 26.06 -2.27
N ASP A 112 14.90 26.03 -3.59
CA ASP A 112 13.63 26.27 -4.28
C ASP A 112 12.76 24.99 -4.41
N GLU A 113 13.32 23.80 -4.19
CA GLU A 113 12.65 22.50 -4.36
C GLU A 113 11.98 21.97 -3.08
N ARG A 114 12.22 22.59 -1.91
CA ARG A 114 11.61 22.15 -0.64
C ARG A 114 10.08 22.17 -0.65
N HIS A 115 9.47 22.94 -1.56
CA HIS A 115 8.02 23.03 -1.75
C HIS A 115 7.57 22.43 -3.07
N SER A 116 8.49 21.99 -3.93
CA SER A 116 8.13 21.33 -5.18
C SER A 116 7.61 19.92 -4.89
N PRO A 117 6.74 19.36 -5.74
CA PRO A 117 6.43 17.95 -5.68
C PRO A 117 7.67 17.08 -5.94
N VAL A 118 7.69 15.86 -5.39
CA VAL A 118 8.68 14.83 -5.72
C VAL A 118 8.33 14.26 -7.09
N LYS A 119 9.32 14.20 -7.99
CA LYS A 119 9.21 13.48 -9.27
C LYS A 119 9.19 11.98 -9.00
N GLY A 120 8.01 11.42 -8.80
CA GLY A 120 7.83 10.07 -8.29
C GLY A 120 8.37 9.00 -9.23
N ALA A 121 8.30 9.19 -10.55
CA ALA A 121 8.85 8.23 -11.51
C ALA A 121 10.39 8.16 -11.42
N ASP A 122 11.05 9.30 -11.24
CA ASP A 122 12.51 9.35 -11.00
C ASP A 122 12.86 8.75 -9.63
N ALA A 123 12.07 9.05 -8.60
CA ALA A 123 12.29 8.54 -7.25
C ALA A 123 12.22 7.00 -7.21
N VAL A 124 11.19 6.40 -7.82
CA VAL A 124 11.05 4.94 -7.95
C VAL A 124 12.26 4.33 -8.65
N LYS A 125 12.74 4.93 -9.75
CA LYS A 125 13.95 4.44 -10.45
C LYS A 125 15.19 4.50 -9.57
N LYS A 126 15.36 5.55 -8.78
CA LYS A 126 16.54 5.75 -7.92
C LYS A 126 16.52 4.91 -6.64
N LEU A 127 15.33 4.59 -6.13
CA LEU A 127 15.17 3.67 -4.98
C LEU A 127 15.73 2.26 -5.27
N LEU A 128 15.72 1.83 -6.54
CA LEU A 128 16.31 0.54 -6.96
C LEU A 128 17.82 0.45 -6.71
N SER A 129 18.51 1.59 -6.64
CA SER A 129 19.96 1.65 -6.43
C SER A 129 20.35 1.68 -4.95
N ILE A 130 19.37 1.66 -4.03
CA ILE A 130 19.67 1.62 -2.60
C ILE A 130 20.12 0.21 -2.18
N GLU A 131 21.08 0.17 -1.25
CA GLU A 131 21.47 -1.03 -0.52
C GLU A 131 20.93 -0.99 0.91
N VAL A 132 20.50 -2.15 1.41
CA VAL A 132 20.04 -2.35 2.79
C VAL A 132 20.84 -3.49 3.39
N ASP A 133 21.54 -3.21 4.49
CA ASP A 133 22.43 -4.14 5.19
C ASP A 133 23.51 -4.79 4.29
N GLY A 134 23.98 -4.04 3.29
CA GLY A 134 24.97 -4.51 2.32
C GLY A 134 24.42 -5.45 1.24
N GLU A 135 23.10 -5.61 1.19
CA GLU A 135 22.41 -6.39 0.16
C GLU A 135 21.54 -5.47 -0.72
N THR A 136 21.38 -5.85 -1.98
CA THR A 136 20.51 -5.14 -2.91
C THR A 136 19.04 -5.44 -2.61
N VAL A 137 18.15 -4.56 -3.07
CA VAL A 137 16.69 -4.65 -2.87
C VAL A 137 16.00 -5.69 -3.79
N TYR A 138 16.75 -6.64 -4.35
CA TYR A 138 16.27 -7.57 -5.37
C TYR A 138 15.93 -8.96 -4.82
N GLY A 139 14.94 -9.62 -5.41
CA GLY A 139 14.69 -11.06 -5.22
C GLY A 139 14.08 -11.47 -3.88
N LYS A 140 13.56 -10.52 -3.09
CA LYS A 140 13.00 -10.77 -1.75
C LYS A 140 11.51 -10.47 -1.74
N ASN A 141 10.76 -11.08 -0.83
CA ASN A 141 9.37 -10.70 -0.53
C ASN A 141 9.27 -9.43 0.35
N ILE A 142 10.12 -8.44 0.09
CA ILE A 142 10.19 -7.18 0.84
C ILE A 142 9.93 -6.02 -0.12
N PHE A 143 8.93 -5.22 0.22
CA PHE A 143 8.60 -3.94 -0.40
C PHE A 143 9.36 -2.81 0.29
N TYR A 144 10.26 -2.17 -0.44
CA TYR A 144 11.02 -1.02 0.03
C TYR A 144 10.28 0.27 -0.32
N TYR A 145 9.75 0.93 0.70
CA TYR A 145 8.74 1.97 0.54
C TYR A 145 9.20 3.30 1.14
N LEU A 146 9.29 4.34 0.32
CA LEU A 146 9.59 5.70 0.76
C LEU A 146 8.32 6.43 1.19
N LEU A 147 8.25 6.80 2.47
CA LEU A 147 7.29 7.75 2.98
C LEU A 147 7.83 9.18 2.86
N THR A 148 7.05 10.04 2.22
CA THR A 148 7.35 11.47 2.06
C THR A 148 6.19 12.34 2.55
N GLY A 149 6.53 13.48 3.13
CA GLY A 149 5.56 14.53 3.46
C GLY A 149 5.29 15.51 2.29
N ARG A 150 5.87 15.27 1.11
CA ARG A 150 5.72 16.11 -0.08
C ARG A 150 4.72 15.50 -1.06
N ASN A 151 4.03 16.35 -1.81
CA ASN A 151 3.23 15.92 -2.96
C ASN A 151 4.10 15.14 -3.94
N ILE A 152 3.53 14.16 -4.64
CA ILE A 152 4.25 13.31 -5.60
C ILE A 152 3.62 13.52 -6.97
N THR A 153 4.42 13.64 -8.03
CA THR A 153 3.95 13.65 -9.42
C THR A 153 4.46 12.44 -10.18
N GLU A 154 3.84 12.12 -11.31
CA GLU A 154 4.32 11.08 -12.24
C GLU A 154 5.41 11.58 -13.21
N GLU A 155 6.00 12.75 -12.93
CA GLU A 155 7.04 13.31 -13.79
C GLU A 155 8.28 12.42 -13.81
N ALA A 156 8.82 12.19 -15.00
CA ALA A 156 10.12 11.59 -15.25
C ALA A 156 11.05 12.61 -15.92
N THR A 157 12.30 12.72 -15.46
CA THR A 157 13.30 13.58 -16.10
C THR A 157 13.78 12.92 -17.39
N LYS A 158 13.55 13.58 -18.53
CA LYS A 158 14.06 13.12 -19.83
C LYS A 158 15.59 13.09 -19.79
N ALA A 159 16.18 11.97 -20.22
CA ALA A 159 17.62 11.89 -20.40
C ALA A 159 18.06 12.89 -21.48
N ILE A 160 18.92 13.85 -21.12
CA ILE A 160 19.59 14.70 -22.10
C ILE A 160 20.72 13.85 -22.69
N ILE A 161 20.47 13.24 -23.84
CA ILE A 161 21.55 12.67 -24.65
C ILE A 161 22.23 13.85 -25.33
N ASN A 162 23.43 14.21 -24.88
CA ASN A 162 24.28 15.15 -25.59
C ASN A 162 24.79 14.48 -26.87
N THR A 163 23.96 14.39 -27.91
CA THR A 163 24.41 14.12 -29.28
C THR A 163 24.96 15.40 -29.89
N GLU A 164 26.07 15.89 -29.34
CA GLU A 164 27.00 16.78 -30.04
C GLU A 164 28.40 16.16 -29.96
N ALA A 165 28.54 14.98 -30.54
CA ALA A 165 29.82 14.54 -31.09
C ALA A 165 29.79 14.88 -32.58
N THR A 166 30.38 16.01 -32.94
CA THR A 166 30.57 16.44 -34.34
C THR A 166 31.43 15.40 -35.07
N ILE A 167 30.83 14.65 -35.99
CA ILE A 167 31.56 13.92 -37.03
C ILE A 167 31.45 14.75 -38.31
N PRO A 168 32.57 15.21 -38.90
CA PRO A 168 32.52 16.00 -40.12
C PRO A 168 32.41 15.12 -41.37
N GLY A 169 31.36 15.36 -42.16
CA GLY A 169 31.30 15.02 -43.58
C GLY A 169 30.61 13.68 -43.91
N GLY A 170 29.48 13.77 -44.59
CA GLY A 170 28.82 12.64 -45.24
C GLY A 170 27.39 12.98 -45.64
N ASP A 171 27.21 13.51 -46.86
CA ASP A 171 25.91 13.61 -47.52
C ASP A 171 25.29 12.22 -47.67
N SER A 172 24.09 12.02 -47.13
CA SER A 172 23.13 11.07 -47.70
C SER A 172 21.71 11.45 -47.27
N ASP A 173 20.93 11.92 -48.24
CA ASP A 173 19.48 12.04 -48.21
C ASP A 173 18.83 10.71 -47.84
N TYR A 174 18.09 10.71 -46.73
CA TYR A 174 16.92 9.87 -46.52
C TYR A 174 15.89 10.68 -45.72
N ASP A 175 14.97 11.31 -46.45
CA ASP A 175 13.75 11.90 -45.91
C ASP A 175 12.77 10.78 -45.53
N GLU A 176 12.28 10.73 -44.28
CA GLU A 176 10.86 10.35 -44.04
C GLU A 176 10.33 10.79 -42.64
N TYR A 177 9.47 11.80 -42.69
CA TYR A 177 8.44 12.31 -41.75
C TYR A 177 8.83 12.84 -40.36
N SER A 178 9.16 14.14 -40.33
CA SER A 178 8.77 15.04 -39.24
C SER A 178 7.38 15.64 -39.50
N ASP A 179 6.46 15.53 -38.54
CA ASP A 179 5.32 16.46 -38.48
C ASP A 179 5.73 17.67 -37.62
N GLU A 180 6.23 18.70 -38.31
CA GLU A 180 6.36 20.04 -37.76
C GLU A 180 5.02 20.77 -37.93
N THR A 181 4.33 21.04 -36.83
CA THR A 181 3.58 22.29 -36.72
C THR A 181 4.38 23.27 -35.86
N SER A 182 5.19 24.05 -36.56
CA SER A 182 5.94 25.21 -36.08
C SER A 182 4.99 26.28 -35.52
N THR A 183 5.41 27.07 -34.53
CA THR A 183 5.87 28.43 -34.85
C THR A 183 6.71 29.06 -33.72
N GLU A 184 7.85 29.60 -34.18
CA GLU A 184 8.64 30.71 -33.62
C GLU A 184 9.63 30.45 -32.45
N LYS A 185 10.82 29.96 -32.85
CA LYS A 185 12.10 30.39 -32.26
C LYS A 185 12.25 31.91 -32.42
N LYS A 186 12.01 32.67 -31.35
CA LYS A 186 12.58 34.00 -31.18
C LYS A 186 13.51 33.98 -29.97
N ARG A 187 14.82 34.10 -30.23
CA ARG A 187 15.81 34.44 -29.22
C ARG A 187 15.47 35.83 -28.68
N THR A 188 14.84 35.89 -27.51
CA THR A 188 14.79 37.07 -26.66
C THR A 188 15.05 36.64 -25.23
N VAL A 189 16.14 37.16 -24.66
CA VAL A 189 16.35 37.19 -23.21
C VAL A 189 15.24 38.07 -22.65
N ASP A 190 14.20 37.45 -22.11
CA ASP A 190 13.15 38.15 -21.35
C ASP A 190 12.97 37.44 -20.01
N ALA A 191 13.57 38.04 -18.98
CA ALA A 191 13.21 37.80 -17.61
C ALA A 191 11.78 38.27 -17.40
N ARG A 192 10.82 37.33 -17.35
CA ARG A 192 9.51 37.52 -16.73
C ARG A 192 8.96 36.16 -16.31
N SER A 193 9.03 35.95 -15.00
CA SER A 193 8.40 34.88 -14.25
C SER A 193 6.96 34.69 -14.70
N ASN A 194 6.68 33.55 -15.33
CA ASN A 194 5.33 33.09 -15.58
C ASN A 194 5.06 31.96 -14.55
N PRO A 195 4.09 32.10 -13.64
CA PRO A 195 3.78 31.05 -12.69
C PRO A 195 3.31 29.82 -13.47
N THR A 196 4.07 28.77 -13.34
CA THR A 196 3.94 27.44 -13.95
C THR A 196 2.50 26.95 -13.99
N LYS A 197 2.00 26.63 -15.20
CA LYS A 197 0.95 25.62 -15.34
C LYS A 197 1.56 24.30 -14.86
N GLU A 198 1.17 23.81 -13.68
CA GLU A 198 1.54 22.47 -13.21
C GLU A 198 1.02 21.45 -14.22
N LYS A 199 1.91 20.93 -15.07
CA LYS A 199 1.54 20.00 -16.14
C LYS A 199 1.19 18.61 -15.59
N PHE A 200 1.65 18.28 -14.38
CA PHE A 200 1.47 16.96 -13.77
C PHE A 200 0.64 17.08 -12.49
N ARG A 201 -0.45 16.32 -12.40
CA ARG A 201 -1.27 16.23 -11.20
C ARG A 201 -0.52 15.51 -10.09
N SER A 202 -0.79 15.91 -8.84
CA SER A 202 -0.30 15.16 -7.69
C SER A 202 -1.01 13.81 -7.60
N VAL A 203 -0.25 12.75 -7.36
CA VAL A 203 -0.70 11.40 -7.08
C VAL A 203 -0.40 11.04 -5.62
N GLY A 204 -1.12 10.06 -5.07
CA GLY A 204 -0.92 9.60 -3.70
C GLY A 204 0.40 8.83 -3.52
N GLY A 205 0.77 8.01 -4.51
CA GLY A 205 1.98 7.20 -4.48
C GLY A 205 2.19 6.45 -5.79
N LEU A 206 3.39 5.88 -5.96
CA LEU A 206 3.81 5.14 -7.13
C LEU A 206 4.61 3.90 -6.74
N SER A 207 4.44 2.83 -7.49
CA SER A 207 5.17 1.57 -7.42
C SER A 207 5.08 0.89 -8.78
N GLN A 208 5.91 -0.12 -9.04
CA GLN A 208 5.89 -0.86 -10.29
C GLN A 208 5.06 -2.14 -10.21
N TYR A 209 4.16 -2.35 -11.17
CA TYR A 209 3.23 -3.48 -11.19
C TYR A 209 3.96 -4.84 -11.23
N GLY A 210 3.57 -5.75 -10.33
CA GLY A 210 4.03 -7.16 -10.36
C GLY A 210 5.54 -7.36 -10.12
N THR A 211 6.16 -6.51 -9.31
CA THR A 211 7.62 -6.50 -9.06
C THR A 211 8.04 -7.07 -7.71
N ILE A 212 7.11 -7.62 -6.92
CA ILE A 212 7.39 -8.02 -5.53
C ILE A 212 8.59 -8.97 -5.39
N CYS A 213 8.74 -9.98 -6.26
CA CYS A 213 9.86 -10.92 -6.22
C CYS A 213 11.09 -10.51 -7.07
N THR A 214 11.10 -9.31 -7.65
CA THR A 214 12.24 -8.85 -8.47
C THR A 214 12.90 -7.64 -7.87
N ALA A 215 12.22 -6.50 -7.80
CA ALA A 215 12.79 -5.23 -7.36
C ALA A 215 11.70 -4.30 -6.83
N SER A 216 11.15 -4.67 -5.66
CA SER A 216 9.92 -4.07 -5.17
C SER A 216 10.16 -2.77 -4.43
N VAL A 217 10.03 -1.66 -5.15
CA VAL A 217 10.18 -0.31 -4.60
C VAL A 217 8.96 0.56 -4.87
N GLY A 218 8.72 1.53 -3.98
CA GLY A 218 7.65 2.48 -4.15
C GLY A 218 7.80 3.72 -3.28
N ILE A 219 6.97 4.70 -3.56
CA ILE A 219 6.88 5.96 -2.82
C ILE A 219 5.42 6.28 -2.53
N GLY A 220 5.14 6.89 -1.39
CA GLY A 220 3.82 7.48 -1.15
C GLY A 220 3.81 8.55 -0.09
N TYR A 221 2.75 9.34 -0.15
CA TYR A 221 2.51 10.44 0.75
C TYR A 221 1.97 9.96 2.10
N ASP A 222 2.56 10.48 3.17
CA ASP A 222 1.94 10.47 4.49
C ASP A 222 2.30 11.77 5.24
N ASN A 223 1.33 12.35 5.93
CA ASN A 223 1.55 13.59 6.70
C ASN A 223 2.33 13.36 8.01
N GLY A 224 2.61 12.10 8.39
CA GLY A 224 3.38 11.72 9.57
C GLY A 224 2.66 11.93 10.90
N ARG A 225 1.35 12.16 10.90
CA ARG A 225 0.56 12.52 12.09
C ARG A 225 -0.59 11.55 12.35
N ASN A 226 -1.40 11.27 11.35
CA ASN A 226 -2.67 10.55 11.52
C ASN A 226 -2.84 9.36 10.56
N PHE A 227 -1.75 8.77 10.08
CA PHE A 227 -1.76 7.58 9.22
C PHE A 227 -2.45 7.79 7.86
N SER A 228 -2.47 9.04 7.37
CA SER A 228 -3.07 9.42 6.08
C SER A 228 -2.63 8.59 4.87
N GLY A 229 -1.42 8.04 4.90
CA GLY A 229 -0.83 7.26 3.81
C GLY A 229 -1.14 5.77 3.85
N VAL A 230 -1.88 5.24 4.84
CA VAL A 230 -2.14 3.80 4.95
C VAL A 230 -2.85 3.26 3.70
N GLU A 231 -3.86 3.97 3.22
CA GLU A 231 -4.61 3.57 2.03
C GLU A 231 -3.72 3.59 0.77
N VAL A 232 -2.90 4.64 0.63
CA VAL A 232 -1.95 4.79 -0.48
C VAL A 232 -0.94 3.62 -0.47
N ALA A 233 -0.40 3.28 0.69
CA ALA A 233 0.57 2.19 0.83
C ALA A 233 -0.09 0.83 0.53
N ALA A 234 -1.32 0.59 0.97
CA ALA A 234 -2.07 -0.61 0.65
C ALA A 234 -2.31 -0.76 -0.86
N GLN A 235 -2.62 0.34 -1.56
CA GLN A 235 -2.72 0.35 -3.02
C GLN A 235 -1.38 0.01 -3.68
N GLN A 236 -0.25 0.49 -3.15
CA GLN A 236 1.06 0.13 -3.69
C GLN A 236 1.40 -1.35 -3.43
N VAL A 237 1.07 -1.89 -2.26
CA VAL A 237 1.23 -3.34 -1.98
C VAL A 237 0.36 -4.19 -2.93
N ALA A 238 -0.88 -3.79 -3.19
CA ALA A 238 -1.72 -4.45 -4.18
C ALA A 238 -1.11 -4.38 -5.60
N ASN A 239 -0.51 -3.24 -5.97
CA ASN A 239 0.09 -3.03 -7.28
C ASN A 239 1.34 -3.91 -7.50
N ILE A 240 2.27 -3.96 -6.53
CA ILE A 240 3.50 -4.76 -6.65
C ILE A 240 3.24 -6.27 -6.62
N LEU A 241 2.15 -6.72 -5.98
CA LEU A 241 1.70 -8.11 -6.03
C LEU A 241 1.19 -8.48 -7.43
N GLY A 242 0.68 -7.50 -8.19
CA GLY A 242 0.31 -7.68 -9.58
C GLY A 242 -0.70 -8.82 -9.82
N PRO A 243 -0.41 -9.80 -10.68
CA PRO A 243 -1.38 -10.84 -11.08
C PRO A 243 -1.72 -11.85 -9.98
N VAL A 244 -0.94 -11.94 -8.90
CA VAL A 244 -1.25 -12.82 -7.76
C VAL A 244 -2.16 -12.18 -6.71
N TYR A 245 -2.46 -10.88 -6.85
CA TYR A 245 -3.40 -10.19 -5.97
C TYR A 245 -4.84 -10.27 -6.49
N HIS A 246 -5.71 -10.95 -5.74
CA HIS A 246 -7.12 -11.19 -6.10
C HIS A 246 -8.12 -10.44 -5.19
N GLY A 247 -7.68 -9.36 -4.55
CA GLY A 247 -8.53 -8.55 -3.67
C GLY A 247 -9.25 -7.40 -4.38
N ASN A 248 -9.87 -6.52 -3.58
CA ASN A 248 -10.73 -5.43 -4.05
C ASN A 248 -10.09 -4.02 -3.94
N ILE A 249 -8.92 -3.88 -3.32
CA ILE A 249 -8.15 -2.62 -3.33
C ILE A 249 -7.94 -2.20 -4.80
N SER A 250 -8.41 -1.00 -5.12
CA SER A 250 -8.29 -0.44 -6.46
C SER A 250 -6.82 -0.20 -6.80
N THR A 251 -6.36 -0.83 -7.87
CA THR A 251 -5.05 -0.57 -8.48
C THR A 251 -5.20 0.43 -9.63
N ARG A 252 -4.07 0.90 -10.18
CA ARG A 252 -4.03 1.79 -11.36
C ARG A 252 -5.00 1.34 -12.47
N ILE A 253 -5.81 2.29 -12.95
CA ILE A 253 -6.71 2.13 -14.09
C ILE A 253 -5.91 2.35 -15.37
N CYS A 254 -6.04 1.43 -16.31
CA CYS A 254 -5.35 1.43 -17.59
C CYS A 254 -6.39 1.36 -18.72
N ASP A 255 -6.86 2.52 -19.17
CA ASP A 255 -7.84 2.60 -20.24
C ASP A 255 -7.20 2.35 -21.60
N ASP A 256 -7.90 1.64 -22.50
CA ASP A 256 -7.40 1.26 -23.82
C ASP A 256 -7.35 2.42 -24.84
N TYR A 257 -7.98 3.56 -24.51
CA TYR A 257 -8.28 4.64 -25.46
C TYR A 257 -7.74 6.01 -25.06
N GLN A 258 -6.87 6.11 -24.06
CA GLN A 258 -6.23 7.37 -23.70
C GLN A 258 -4.74 7.29 -23.94
N ASP A 259 -4.20 8.25 -24.71
CA ASP A 259 -2.79 8.58 -24.63
C ASP A 259 -2.50 8.97 -23.18
N ALA A 260 -1.86 8.08 -22.41
CA ALA A 260 -1.70 8.35 -21.00
C ALA A 260 -0.90 9.63 -20.78
N GLU A 261 -1.27 10.39 -19.76
CA GLU A 261 -0.71 11.70 -19.48
C GLU A 261 0.82 11.65 -19.20
N THR A 262 1.37 10.49 -18.80
CA THR A 262 2.78 10.32 -18.40
C THR A 262 3.44 9.03 -18.93
N GLU A 263 4.77 9.08 -19.09
CA GLU A 263 5.60 7.91 -19.45
C GLU A 263 5.50 6.78 -18.41
N PHE A 264 5.44 7.14 -17.12
CA PHE A 264 5.29 6.17 -16.05
C PHE A 264 3.97 5.42 -16.15
N HIS A 265 2.86 6.12 -16.40
CA HIS A 265 1.55 5.48 -16.59
C HIS A 265 1.57 4.50 -17.76
N ASN A 266 2.11 4.92 -18.92
CA ASN A 266 2.21 4.06 -20.09
C ASN A 266 3.03 2.79 -19.79
N SER A 267 4.16 2.94 -19.10
CA SER A 267 4.99 1.80 -18.71
C SER A 267 4.24 0.85 -17.77
N GLU A 268 3.55 1.37 -16.75
CA GLU A 268 2.79 0.54 -15.80
C GLU A 268 1.65 -0.21 -16.49
N CYS A 269 0.92 0.45 -17.39
CA CYS A 269 -0.17 -0.17 -18.12
C CYS A 269 0.31 -1.19 -19.15
N TYR A 270 1.48 -0.95 -19.77
CA TYR A 270 2.16 -1.95 -20.57
C TYR A 270 2.54 -3.18 -19.73
N MET A 271 3.09 -2.98 -18.53
CA MET A 271 3.44 -4.08 -17.63
C MET A 271 2.20 -4.90 -17.25
N ARG A 272 1.10 -4.25 -16.89
CA ARG A 272 -0.16 -4.92 -16.55
C ARG A 272 -0.74 -5.74 -17.71
N LYS A 273 -0.71 -5.21 -18.93
CA LYS A 273 -1.22 -5.90 -20.12
C LYS A 273 -0.38 -7.11 -20.52
N ASN A 274 0.95 -7.00 -20.47
CA ASN A 274 1.85 -8.04 -20.99
C ASN A 274 2.33 -9.04 -19.93
N TYR A 275 2.41 -8.63 -18.66
CA TYR A 275 2.86 -9.47 -17.55
C TYR A 275 1.73 -9.82 -16.58
N GLY A 276 0.47 -9.62 -16.99
CA GLY A 276 -0.72 -10.02 -16.23
C GLY A 276 -1.01 -11.51 -16.24
N GLN A 277 -0.24 -12.33 -16.97
CA GLN A 277 -0.37 -13.79 -16.94
C GLN A 277 0.35 -14.37 -15.72
N LYS A 278 -0.31 -15.30 -15.03
CA LYS A 278 0.18 -15.98 -13.83
C LYS A 278 1.30 -16.94 -14.22
N ASP A 279 2.54 -16.49 -14.05
CA ASP A 279 3.71 -17.38 -14.00
C ASP A 279 3.94 -17.71 -12.51
N GLU A 280 3.49 -18.89 -12.06
CA GLU A 280 3.50 -19.27 -10.64
C GLU A 280 4.92 -19.33 -10.08
N ASP A 281 5.91 -19.68 -10.91
CA ASP A 281 7.32 -19.77 -10.53
C ASP A 281 7.90 -18.38 -10.23
N LYS A 282 7.36 -17.32 -10.88
CA LYS A 282 7.81 -15.93 -10.67
C LYS A 282 7.50 -15.39 -9.28
N TYR A 283 6.55 -15.99 -8.56
CA TYR A 283 6.08 -15.51 -7.25
C TYR A 283 6.42 -16.44 -6.09
N GLU A 284 7.33 -17.41 -6.31
CA GLU A 284 7.75 -18.36 -5.29
C GLU A 284 8.32 -17.68 -4.02
N CYS A 285 8.95 -16.51 -4.18
CA CYS A 285 9.52 -15.75 -3.05
C CYS A 285 8.48 -15.37 -1.97
N LEU A 286 7.18 -15.33 -2.32
CA LEU A 286 6.10 -14.94 -1.42
C LEU A 286 5.65 -16.05 -0.46
N LYS A 287 6.06 -17.30 -0.71
CA LYS A 287 5.57 -18.47 0.04
C LYS A 287 6.20 -18.58 1.43
N ASP A 288 7.43 -18.09 1.58
CA ASP A 288 8.18 -18.18 2.83
C ASP A 288 7.82 -17.05 3.80
N ALA A 289 7.55 -17.44 5.05
CA ALA A 289 7.34 -16.47 6.12
C ALA A 289 8.64 -15.71 6.42
N LEU A 290 8.53 -14.40 6.60
CA LEU A 290 9.67 -13.56 6.94
C LEU A 290 10.16 -13.82 8.36
N GLU A 291 11.45 -14.16 8.51
CA GLU A 291 12.11 -14.26 9.81
C GLU A 291 12.29 -12.85 10.42
N LYS A 292 11.27 -12.39 11.16
CA LYS A 292 11.33 -11.34 12.18
C LYS A 292 10.00 -11.36 12.94
N SER A 293 10.04 -11.93 14.15
CA SER A 293 8.89 -12.15 15.02
C SER A 293 8.47 -10.86 15.74
N GLU A 294 7.19 -10.50 15.60
CA GLU A 294 6.51 -9.39 16.26
C GLU A 294 6.77 -9.30 17.78
N SER A 295 6.87 -8.08 18.33
CA SER A 295 6.46 -7.82 19.73
C SER A 295 5.95 -6.39 19.99
N GLU A 296 5.05 -5.97 19.11
CA GLU A 296 3.90 -5.07 19.36
C GLU A 296 4.10 -3.52 19.39
N ILE A 297 3.66 -2.87 18.29
CA ILE A 297 2.32 -2.24 18.21
C ILE A 297 1.74 -2.58 16.82
N LYS A 298 0.48 -3.03 16.77
CA LYS A 298 -0.09 -3.75 15.61
C LYS A 298 -1.08 -2.98 14.74
N ASN A 299 -1.49 -1.76 15.10
CA ASN A 299 -2.35 -0.90 14.28
C ASN A 299 -2.43 0.52 14.86
N PRO A 300 -2.99 1.49 14.11
CA PRO A 300 -3.18 2.87 14.55
C PRO A 300 -3.89 3.04 15.90
N GLN A 301 -4.93 2.26 16.21
CA GLN A 301 -5.58 2.35 17.53
C GLN A 301 -4.62 2.01 18.67
N ARG A 302 -3.87 0.91 18.53
CA ARG A 302 -2.90 0.49 19.56
C ARG A 302 -1.78 1.51 19.74
N PHE A 303 -1.42 2.24 18.67
CA PHE A 303 -0.47 3.35 18.77
C PHE A 303 -0.98 4.46 19.68
N PHE A 304 -2.21 4.93 19.46
CA PHE A 304 -2.82 5.97 20.30
C PHE A 304 -3.08 5.49 21.73
N ASP A 305 -3.42 4.21 21.94
CA ASP A 305 -3.57 3.63 23.27
C ASP A 305 -2.25 3.67 24.08
N LYS A 306 -1.12 3.36 23.42
CA LYS A 306 0.21 3.39 24.03
C LYS A 306 0.69 4.82 24.27
N HIS A 307 0.48 5.71 23.29
CA HIS A 307 1.01 7.08 23.30
C HIS A 307 -0.08 8.11 23.65
N LYS A 308 -0.62 8.03 24.88
CA LYS A 308 -1.75 8.84 25.36
C LYS A 308 -1.56 10.37 25.31
N GLY A 309 -0.34 10.85 25.12
CA GLY A 309 -0.07 12.27 24.85
C GLY A 309 -0.57 12.74 23.49
N TRP A 310 -0.94 11.81 22.61
CA TRP A 310 -1.45 12.06 21.27
C TRP A 310 -2.85 11.45 21.12
N SER A 311 -3.74 12.21 20.50
CA SER A 311 -5.10 11.76 20.16
C SER A 311 -5.33 11.86 18.65
N PRO A 312 -6.23 11.03 18.08
CA PRO A 312 -6.59 11.11 16.67
C PRO A 312 -7.05 12.52 16.24
N CYS A 313 -7.88 13.16 17.07
CA CYS A 313 -8.32 14.53 16.83
C CYS A 313 -7.17 15.54 16.92
N GLY A 314 -6.33 15.48 17.95
CA GLY A 314 -5.22 16.41 18.11
C GLY A 314 -4.15 16.31 17.00
N GLN A 315 -4.00 15.13 16.40
CA GLN A 315 -3.10 14.90 15.27
C GLN A 315 -3.70 15.27 13.91
N SER A 316 -5.02 15.12 13.76
CA SER A 316 -5.73 15.52 12.53
C SER A 316 -5.97 17.03 12.48
N PHE A 317 -6.34 17.63 13.61
CA PHE A 317 -6.57 19.06 13.79
C PHE A 317 -5.85 19.52 15.06
N PRO A 318 -4.67 20.18 14.93
CA PRO A 318 -3.90 20.65 16.08
C PRO A 318 -4.72 21.52 17.02
N GLY A 319 -4.67 21.21 18.33
CA GLY A 319 -5.41 21.93 19.37
C GLY A 319 -6.88 21.52 19.50
N THR A 320 -7.29 20.38 18.93
CA THR A 320 -8.64 19.82 19.11
C THR A 320 -8.64 18.57 19.99
N GLU A 321 -9.78 18.25 20.59
CA GLU A 321 -10.00 17.03 21.39
C GLU A 321 -11.22 16.25 20.86
N GLU A 322 -11.30 14.97 21.18
CA GLU A 322 -12.52 14.19 20.95
C GLU A 322 -13.68 14.76 21.78
N CYS A 323 -14.86 14.87 21.18
CA CYS A 323 -16.05 15.39 21.83
C CYS A 323 -16.53 14.44 22.95
N LYS A 324 -16.75 14.98 24.17
CA LYS A 324 -16.98 14.18 25.40
C LYS A 324 -18.46 13.91 25.76
N SER A 325 -19.45 14.47 25.07
CA SER A 325 -20.87 14.41 25.50
C SER A 325 -21.86 14.01 24.40
N GLU A 326 -22.78 13.11 24.75
CA GLU A 326 -23.87 12.59 23.91
C GLU A 326 -24.82 13.68 23.39
N GLU A 327 -25.01 14.79 24.10
CA GLU A 327 -25.90 15.89 23.68
C GLU A 327 -25.33 16.76 22.54
N THR A 328 -24.02 16.66 22.26
CA THR A 328 -23.39 17.30 21.08
C THR A 328 -22.99 16.27 20.02
N ALA A 329 -22.92 14.99 20.40
CA ALA A 329 -22.73 13.84 19.53
C ALA A 329 -24.05 13.25 18.96
N GLN A 330 -25.20 13.87 19.29
CA GLN A 330 -26.55 13.39 18.99
C GLN A 330 -26.97 13.45 17.50
N ALA A 331 -26.01 13.57 16.59
CA ALA A 331 -26.16 13.11 15.21
C ALA A 331 -25.17 11.96 15.01
N SER A 332 -25.46 10.81 15.65
CA SER A 332 -24.90 9.49 15.37
C SER A 332 -23.57 9.50 14.62
N SER A 333 -22.45 9.79 15.29
CA SER A 333 -21.16 9.46 14.68
C SER A 333 -21.18 7.95 14.43
N PRO A 334 -21.12 7.46 13.18
CA PRO A 334 -21.10 6.03 12.90
C PRO A 334 -20.00 5.38 13.76
N GLU A 335 -20.17 4.14 14.20
CA GLU A 335 -19.29 3.47 15.19
C GLU A 335 -17.78 3.58 14.90
N CYS A 336 -17.40 3.80 13.64
CA CYS A 336 -16.03 3.98 13.15
C CYS A 336 -15.66 5.40 12.71
N HIS A 337 -16.33 6.41 13.26
CA HIS A 337 -16.03 7.82 13.06
C HIS A 337 -15.92 8.54 14.42
N LEU A 338 -15.10 9.59 14.46
CA LEU A 338 -14.86 10.43 15.64
C LEU A 338 -15.26 11.86 15.32
N SER A 339 -15.98 12.50 16.25
CA SER A 339 -16.22 13.95 16.22
C SER A 339 -15.13 14.67 17.02
N CYS A 340 -14.42 15.57 16.37
CA CYS A 340 -13.36 16.40 16.93
C CYS A 340 -13.86 17.80 17.21
N CYS A 341 -13.78 18.23 18.46
CA CYS A 341 -14.26 19.51 18.94
C CYS A 341 -13.09 20.54 18.95
N PRO A 342 -13.19 21.67 18.22
CA PRO A 342 -12.21 22.75 18.32
C PRO A 342 -12.19 23.35 19.73
N GLN A 343 -11.01 23.63 20.26
CA GLN A 343 -10.86 24.39 21.50
C GLN A 343 -11.24 25.87 21.27
N ALA A 344 -12.53 26.18 21.25
CA ALA A 344 -13.01 27.54 21.04
C ALA A 344 -13.26 28.27 22.37
N LYS A 345 -12.35 29.16 22.77
CA LYS A 345 -12.68 30.33 23.60
C LYS A 345 -12.91 31.62 22.79
N ALA A 346 -12.51 31.72 21.51
CA ALA A 346 -12.55 33.00 20.78
C ALA A 346 -13.33 33.03 19.45
N LEU A 347 -13.61 31.90 18.78
CA LEU A 347 -14.16 31.90 17.40
C LEU A 347 -15.60 31.37 17.25
N ARG A 348 -16.36 31.23 18.35
CA ARG A 348 -17.74 30.69 18.32
C ARG A 348 -18.77 31.54 17.55
N LEU A 349 -18.40 32.72 17.04
CA LEU A 349 -19.34 33.64 16.38
C LEU A 349 -19.55 33.36 14.88
N PHE A 350 -18.71 32.55 14.21
CA PHE A 350 -18.76 32.41 12.74
C PHE A 350 -18.68 30.98 12.18
N ILE A 351 -18.58 29.93 13.01
CA ILE A 351 -18.45 28.55 12.54
C ILE A 351 -19.81 27.84 12.64
N LYS A 352 -20.34 27.37 11.49
CA LYS A 352 -21.66 26.71 11.37
C LYS A 352 -21.71 25.30 11.99
N THR A 353 -20.57 24.65 12.22
CA THR A 353 -20.48 23.34 12.88
C THR A 353 -19.38 23.37 13.95
N PRO A 354 -19.69 23.10 15.23
CA PRO A 354 -18.71 23.18 16.31
C PRO A 354 -17.78 21.97 16.39
N TYR A 355 -17.72 21.13 15.36
CA TYR A 355 -16.89 19.93 15.29
C TYR A 355 -16.61 19.51 13.84
N ASP A 356 -15.51 18.77 13.65
CA ASP A 356 -15.12 18.08 12.42
C ASP A 356 -15.22 16.56 12.63
N VAL A 357 -15.51 15.79 11.58
CA VAL A 357 -15.60 14.32 11.67
C VAL A 357 -14.41 13.69 10.95
N ILE A 358 -13.73 12.77 11.63
CA ILE A 358 -12.63 11.96 11.08
C ILE A 358 -12.96 10.47 11.21
N PRO A 359 -12.38 9.58 10.39
CA PRO A 359 -12.45 8.15 10.65
C PRO A 359 -11.80 7.82 12.00
N ALA A 360 -12.36 6.84 12.71
CA ALA A 360 -11.72 6.27 13.87
C ALA A 360 -10.41 5.57 13.46
N PRO A 361 -9.38 5.54 14.32
CA PRO A 361 -8.16 4.81 14.05
C PRO A 361 -8.44 3.35 13.72
N ASP A 362 -7.72 2.85 12.72
CA ASP A 362 -7.81 1.43 12.36
C ASP A 362 -7.46 0.56 13.57
N GLY A 363 -8.31 -0.42 13.86
CA GLY A 363 -8.21 -1.29 15.03
C GLY A 363 -9.09 -0.89 16.21
N LYS A 364 -9.77 0.27 16.16
CA LYS A 364 -10.75 0.65 17.20
C LYS A 364 -11.91 -0.34 17.23
N ASN A 365 -12.27 -0.85 18.40
CA ASN A 365 -13.45 -1.71 18.53
C ASN A 365 -14.73 -0.92 18.21
N CYS A 366 -15.56 -1.46 17.32
CA CYS A 366 -16.87 -0.89 16.99
C CYS A 366 -18.03 -1.78 17.47
N ARG A 367 -17.87 -3.11 17.40
CA ARG A 367 -18.83 -4.11 17.93
C ARG A 367 -18.09 -5.33 18.49
N SER A 368 -18.83 -6.26 19.08
CA SER A 368 -18.26 -7.56 19.49
C SER A 368 -17.54 -8.22 18.31
N GLN A 369 -16.24 -8.51 18.49
CA GLN A 369 -15.35 -9.11 17.49
C GLN A 369 -15.17 -8.32 16.18
N LYS A 370 -15.51 -7.03 16.17
CA LYS A 370 -15.33 -6.14 15.01
C LYS A 370 -14.52 -4.91 15.35
N VAL A 371 -13.75 -4.44 14.38
CA VAL A 371 -12.92 -3.25 14.50
C VAL A 371 -13.08 -2.34 13.29
N CYS A 372 -12.70 -1.08 13.48
CA CYS A 372 -12.68 -0.08 12.43
C CYS A 372 -11.51 -0.31 11.49
N VAL A 373 -11.79 -0.27 10.19
CA VAL A 373 -10.84 -0.35 9.07
C VAL A 373 -11.35 0.61 8.00
N ALA A 374 -10.57 1.63 7.66
CA ALA A 374 -10.95 2.64 6.66
C ALA A 374 -12.27 3.38 6.95
N GLY A 375 -12.66 3.50 8.22
CA GLY A 375 -13.94 4.09 8.62
C GLY A 375 -15.13 3.12 8.65
N ASP A 376 -14.94 1.86 8.27
CA ASP A 376 -15.95 0.80 8.29
C ASP A 376 -15.76 -0.19 9.44
N CYS A 377 -16.86 -0.73 9.97
CA CYS A 377 -16.84 -1.72 11.05
C CYS A 377 -16.79 -3.15 10.49
N VAL A 378 -15.59 -3.74 10.42
CA VAL A 378 -15.34 -5.05 9.79
C VAL A 378 -15.04 -6.13 10.82
N THR A 379 -15.20 -7.41 10.44
CA THR A 379 -14.83 -8.55 11.28
C THR A 379 -13.32 -8.57 11.49
N ALA A 380 -12.87 -8.63 12.74
CA ALA A 380 -11.45 -8.75 13.03
C ALA A 380 -10.97 -10.15 12.61
N GLU A 381 -9.88 -10.23 11.85
CA GLU A 381 -9.23 -11.53 11.66
C GLU A 381 -8.58 -11.95 12.98
N ALA A 382 -8.93 -13.15 13.44
CA ALA A 382 -8.23 -13.77 14.56
C ALA A 382 -6.77 -13.95 14.13
N THR A 383 -5.88 -13.10 14.65
CA THR A 383 -4.45 -13.38 14.60
C THR A 383 -4.27 -14.68 15.37
N THR A 384 -4.09 -15.80 14.66
CA THR A 384 -3.77 -17.08 15.26
C THR A 384 -2.52 -16.88 16.10
N LYS A 385 -2.70 -16.79 17.41
CA LYS A 385 -1.62 -16.92 18.38
C LYS A 385 -1.08 -18.33 18.20
N ASN A 386 -0.02 -18.48 17.41
CA ASN A 386 0.80 -19.68 17.49
C ASN A 386 1.35 -19.72 18.91
N LYS A 387 0.89 -20.73 19.64
CA LYS A 387 1.23 -20.99 21.04
C LYS A 387 2.62 -21.57 21.15
#